data_AF-A0A8J7QJ31-F1
#
_entry.id   AF-A0A8J7QJ31-F1
#
_cell.length_a   1.000
_cell.length_b   1.000
_cell.length_c   1.000
_cell.angle_alpha   90.00
_cell.angle_beta   90.00
_cell.angle_gamma   90.00
#
_symmetry.space_group_name_H-M   'P 1'
#
loop_
_entity.id
_entity.type
_entity.pdbx_description
1 polymer ?
#
loop_
_entity_poly.entity_id
_entity_poly.type
_entity_poly.pdbx_seq_one_letter_code
_entity_poly.pdbx_strand_id
1 'polypeptide(L)'
;MLDPILLSRAAIFSSLLTLLSVGLTLTYLTTKVPNFAHGAYAAVGAYVILTAVKVWQGNAYHYLILAFLLGGTIAFAQYALAFKPLIRRGATTVGLMITTLAIEFILLSALNIYADYLSKELKVKSRYFHFSAYALNIAGMRGLLVVAPTLTFVTVLSLHLLLTRTRFGVAMRAAIEDPSLAGTMGIDVNRVYAVSWFISGGL
;
A
#
# COMPACT_ATOMS: atom_id res chain seq x y z
N MET A 1 25.12 25.10 -5.33
CA MET A 1 24.98 24.02 -4.33
C MET A 1 23.49 23.81 -4.10
N LEU A 2 22.99 22.57 -4.15
CA LEU A 2 21.56 22.30 -3.91
C LEU A 2 21.20 22.61 -2.45
N ASP A 3 20.04 23.23 -2.23
CA ASP A 3 19.55 23.54 -0.88
C ASP A 3 19.35 22.25 -0.07
N PRO A 4 19.95 22.11 1.13
CA PRO A 4 19.75 20.95 2.01
C PRO A 4 18.28 20.63 2.31
N ILE A 5 17.41 21.66 2.35
CA ILE A 5 15.97 21.47 2.55
C ILE A 5 15.37 20.77 1.33
N LEU A 6 15.78 21.15 0.12
CA LEU A 6 15.30 20.53 -1.11
C LEU A 6 15.73 19.06 -1.19
N LEU A 7 16.99 18.76 -0.85
CA LEU A 7 17.50 17.38 -0.79
C LEU A 7 16.70 16.52 0.21
N SER A 8 16.38 17.06 1.39
CA SER A 8 15.59 16.34 2.39
C SER A 8 14.18 15.99 1.90
N ARG A 9 13.52 16.93 1.22
CA ARG A 9 12.17 16.72 0.66
C ARG A 9 12.20 15.75 -0.51
N ALA A 10 13.21 15.84 -1.36
CA ALA A 10 13.42 14.91 -2.46
C ALA A 10 13.58 13.48 -1.95
N ALA A 11 14.43 13.25 -0.94
CA ALA A 11 14.63 11.92 -0.37
C ALA A 11 13.34 11.31 0.21
N ILE A 12 12.55 12.12 0.94
CA ILE A 12 11.25 11.68 1.50
C ILE A 12 10.26 11.36 0.37
N PHE A 13 10.18 12.22 -0.65
CA PHE A 13 9.26 12.03 -1.77
C PHE A 13 9.64 10.81 -2.62
N SER A 14 10.93 10.60 -2.89
CA SER A 14 11.43 9.40 -3.56
C SER A 14 11.13 8.14 -2.75
N SER A 15 11.20 8.20 -1.42
CA SER A 15 10.86 7.07 -0.54
C SER A 15 9.38 6.66 -0.68
N LEU A 16 8.47 7.65 -0.73
CA LEU A 16 7.05 7.45 -0.98
C LEU A 16 6.81 6.84 -2.38
N LEU A 17 7.37 7.45 -3.43
CA LEU A 17 7.21 6.96 -4.79
C LEU A 17 7.77 5.55 -4.98
N THR A 18 8.87 5.23 -4.30
CA THR A 18 9.47 3.88 -4.36
C THR A 18 8.50 2.85 -3.80
N LEU A 19 7.93 3.09 -2.61
CA LEU A 19 6.99 2.15 -1.99
C LEU A 19 5.74 1.96 -2.84
N LEU A 20 5.13 3.05 -3.32
CA LEU A 20 3.97 3.00 -4.22
C LEU A 20 4.28 2.26 -5.53
N SER A 21 5.45 2.50 -6.12
CA SER A 21 5.83 1.84 -7.37
C SER A 21 6.04 0.35 -7.17
N VAL A 22 6.67 -0.05 -6.06
CA VAL A 22 6.89 -1.46 -5.72
C VAL A 22 5.57 -2.17 -5.45
N GLY A 23 4.66 -1.57 -4.67
CA GLY A 23 3.33 -2.10 -4.40
C GLY A 23 2.52 -2.29 -5.68
N LEU A 24 2.42 -1.27 -6.52
CA LEU A 24 1.72 -1.34 -7.81
C LEU A 24 2.32 -2.41 -8.73
N THR A 25 3.65 -2.47 -8.82
CA THR A 25 4.36 -3.48 -9.64
C THR A 25 4.03 -4.89 -9.15
N LEU A 26 3.98 -5.12 -7.84
CA LEU A 26 3.70 -6.43 -7.27
C LEU A 26 2.29 -6.93 -7.63
N THR A 27 1.28 -6.06 -7.58
CA THR A 27 -0.06 -6.41 -8.09
C THR A 27 -0.05 -6.71 -9.58
N TYR A 28 0.60 -5.84 -10.38
CA TYR A 28 0.68 -6.00 -11.83
C TYR A 28 1.37 -7.32 -12.23
N LEU A 29 2.42 -7.72 -11.52
CA LEU A 29 3.13 -8.97 -11.82
C LEU A 29 2.21 -10.19 -11.70
N THR A 30 1.31 -10.21 -10.72
CA THR A 30 0.40 -11.34 -10.47
C THR A 30 -0.82 -11.40 -11.37
N THR A 31 -1.48 -10.26 -11.61
CA THR A 31 -2.75 -10.23 -12.36
C THR A 31 -2.62 -9.65 -13.76
N LYS A 32 -1.46 -9.09 -14.11
CA LYS A 32 -1.19 -8.37 -15.38
C LYS A 32 -2.18 -7.23 -15.65
N VAL A 33 -2.76 -6.67 -14.57
CA VAL A 33 -3.77 -5.61 -14.60
C VAL A 33 -3.26 -4.44 -13.77
N PRO A 34 -3.17 -3.22 -14.33
CA PRO A 34 -2.89 -2.02 -13.55
C PRO A 34 -3.96 -1.81 -12.47
N ASN A 35 -3.56 -1.70 -11.21
CA ASN A 35 -4.49 -1.49 -10.10
C ASN A 35 -4.61 0.00 -9.76
N PHE A 36 -5.62 0.66 -10.31
CA PHE A 36 -5.85 2.10 -10.05
C PHE A 36 -6.18 2.41 -8.57
N ALA A 37 -6.75 1.44 -7.85
CA ALA A 37 -7.06 1.58 -6.42
C ALA A 37 -5.82 1.65 -5.50
N HIS A 38 -4.60 1.40 -6.02
CA HIS A 38 -3.40 1.37 -5.18
C HIS A 38 -3.15 2.70 -4.45
N GLY A 39 -3.39 3.84 -5.12
CA GLY A 39 -3.31 5.16 -4.48
C GLY A 39 -4.32 5.35 -3.35
N ALA A 40 -5.50 4.71 -3.44
CA ALA A 40 -6.50 4.76 -2.39
C ALA A 40 -6.08 3.98 -1.14
N TYR A 41 -5.32 2.88 -1.27
CA TYR A 41 -4.78 2.17 -0.10
C TYR A 41 -3.78 3.03 0.68
N ALA A 42 -2.90 3.75 -0.04
CA ALA A 42 -1.99 4.69 0.56
C ALA A 42 -2.74 5.84 1.27
N ALA A 43 -3.85 6.30 0.68
CA ALA A 43 -4.73 7.26 1.33
C ALA A 43 -5.35 6.69 2.61
N VAL A 44 -5.83 5.44 2.61
CA VAL A 44 -6.29 4.76 3.84
C VAL A 44 -5.20 4.77 4.91
N GLY A 45 -3.97 4.39 4.56
CA GLY A 45 -2.83 4.45 5.48
C GLY A 45 -2.62 5.85 6.07
N ALA A 46 -2.70 6.89 5.23
CA ALA A 46 -2.60 8.28 5.69
C ALA A 46 -3.72 8.67 6.67
N TYR A 47 -4.97 8.23 6.43
CA TYR A 47 -6.10 8.48 7.34
C TYR A 47 -6.01 7.69 8.66
N VAL A 48 -5.42 6.49 8.64
CA VAL A 48 -5.10 5.73 9.86
C VAL A 48 -4.11 6.52 10.71
N ILE A 49 -3.02 7.01 10.12
CA ILE A 49 -2.02 7.83 10.83
C ILE A 49 -2.60 9.15 11.32
N LEU A 50 -3.40 9.84 10.51
CA LEU A 50 -4.12 11.05 10.92
C LEU A 50 -4.96 10.78 12.17
N THR A 51 -5.74 9.71 12.15
CA THR A 51 -6.64 9.34 13.25
C THR A 51 -5.84 9.01 14.51
N ALA A 52 -4.77 8.23 14.37
CA ALA A 52 -3.90 7.88 15.48
C ALA A 52 -3.29 9.11 16.16
N VAL A 53 -2.81 10.09 15.37
CA VAL A 53 -2.19 11.30 15.91
C VAL A 53 -3.23 12.26 16.48
N LYS A 54 -4.35 12.47 15.78
CA LYS A 54 -5.31 13.55 16.11
C LYS A 54 -6.44 13.14 17.03
N VAL A 55 -6.84 11.88 16.98
CA VAL A 55 -7.96 11.37 17.77
C VAL A 55 -7.42 10.59 18.95
N TRP A 56 -6.51 9.64 18.72
CA TRP A 56 -5.97 8.79 19.79
C TRP A 56 -4.80 9.43 20.54
N GLN A 57 -4.33 10.60 20.12
CA GLN A 57 -3.16 11.29 20.70
C GLN A 57 -1.91 10.40 20.77
N GLY A 58 -1.82 9.42 19.86
CA GLY A 58 -0.74 8.46 19.79
C GLY A 58 0.41 8.93 18.90
N ASN A 59 1.55 8.27 19.02
CA ASN A 59 2.68 8.53 18.16
C ASN A 59 2.53 7.76 16.83
N ALA A 60 2.50 8.51 15.73
CA ALA A 60 2.34 8.01 14.37
C ALA A 60 3.18 6.78 14.00
N TYR A 61 4.44 6.73 14.44
CA TYR A 61 5.36 5.66 14.06
C TYR A 61 4.89 4.29 14.57
N HIS A 62 4.16 4.23 15.67
CA HIS A 62 3.59 2.98 16.22
C HIS A 62 2.45 2.43 15.36
N TYR A 63 1.77 3.31 14.62
CA TYR A 63 0.60 2.96 13.82
C TYR A 63 0.94 2.68 12.35
N LEU A 64 2.22 2.69 11.97
CA LEU A 64 2.66 2.28 10.63
C LEU A 64 2.28 0.83 10.32
N ILE A 65 2.42 -0.06 11.31
CA ILE A 65 2.02 -1.46 11.17
C ILE A 65 0.50 -1.56 10.98
N LEU A 66 -0.28 -0.78 11.73
CA LEU A 66 -1.74 -0.76 11.58
C LEU A 66 -2.15 -0.25 10.19
N ALA A 67 -1.50 0.80 9.69
CA ALA A 67 -1.72 1.32 8.34
C ALA A 67 -1.42 0.26 7.28
N PHE A 68 -0.29 -0.44 7.40
CA PHE A 68 0.08 -1.55 6.53
C PHE A 68 -0.96 -2.68 6.57
N LEU A 69 -1.39 -3.09 7.77
CA LEU A 69 -2.36 -4.17 7.94
C LEU A 69 -3.73 -3.80 7.36
N LEU A 70 -4.21 -2.58 7.57
CA LEU A 70 -5.50 -2.13 7.03
C LEU A 70 -5.46 -1.98 5.51
N GLY A 71 -4.43 -1.34 4.96
CA GLY A 71 -4.24 -1.23 3.50
C GLY A 71 -4.14 -2.60 2.85
N GLY A 72 -3.33 -3.50 3.43
CA GLY A 72 -3.18 -4.87 2.95
C GLY A 72 -4.47 -5.68 3.05
N THR A 73 -5.23 -5.53 4.14
CA THR A 73 -6.52 -6.23 4.31
C THR A 73 -7.54 -5.77 3.28
N ILE A 74 -7.60 -4.47 2.98
CA ILE A 74 -8.49 -3.93 1.94
C ILE A 74 -8.09 -4.47 0.56
N ALA A 75 -6.80 -4.47 0.22
CA ALA A 75 -6.34 -5.01 -1.05
C ALA A 75 -6.56 -6.53 -1.17
N PHE A 76 -6.36 -7.27 -0.08
CA PHE A 76 -6.72 -8.69 0.00
C PHE A 76 -8.22 -8.91 -0.21
N ALA A 77 -9.06 -8.09 0.44
CA ALA A 77 -10.52 -8.17 0.28
C ALA A 77 -10.93 -7.84 -1.16
N GLN A 78 -10.33 -6.83 -1.79
CA GLN A 78 -10.52 -6.55 -3.21
C GLN A 78 -10.13 -7.73 -4.09
N TYR A 79 -9.00 -8.40 -3.78
CA TYR A 79 -8.62 -9.61 -4.51
C TYR A 79 -9.67 -10.72 -4.35
N ALA A 80 -10.02 -11.04 -3.10
CA ALA A 80 -10.86 -12.18 -2.76
C ALA A 80 -12.32 -12.00 -3.18
N LEU A 81 -12.87 -10.80 -3.04
CA LEU A 81 -14.30 -10.50 -3.24
C LEU A 81 -14.61 -10.01 -4.65
N ALA A 82 -13.67 -9.36 -5.34
CA ALA A 82 -13.89 -8.83 -6.68
C ALA A 82 -13.05 -9.56 -7.73
N PHE A 83 -11.72 -9.49 -7.64
CA PHE A 83 -10.84 -9.99 -8.69
C PHE A 83 -10.94 -11.50 -8.91
N LYS A 84 -10.81 -12.29 -7.85
CA LYS A 84 -10.84 -13.75 -7.94
C LYS A 84 -12.15 -14.26 -8.53
N PRO A 85 -13.34 -13.81 -8.10
CA PRO A 85 -14.61 -14.18 -8.74
C PRO A 85 -14.70 -13.74 -10.20
N LEU A 86 -14.25 -12.53 -10.54
CA LEU A 86 -14.30 -12.01 -11.91
C LEU A 86 -13.38 -12.79 -12.86
N ILE A 87 -12.15 -13.10 -12.43
CA ILE A 87 -11.20 -13.93 -13.18
C ILE A 87 -11.81 -15.31 -13.44
N ARG A 88 -12.42 -15.93 -12.43
CA ARG A 88 -13.09 -17.25 -12.57
C ARG A 88 -14.27 -17.23 -13.54
N ARG A 89 -14.90 -16.08 -13.74
CA ARG A 89 -16.00 -15.88 -14.69
C ARG A 89 -15.52 -15.42 -16.07
N GLY A 90 -14.20 -15.41 -16.32
CA GLY A 90 -13.64 -15.04 -17.62
C GLY A 90 -13.66 -13.53 -17.89
N ALA A 91 -13.60 -12.69 -16.86
CA ALA A 91 -13.53 -11.24 -17.04
C ALA A 91 -12.30 -10.84 -17.87
N THR A 92 -12.48 -9.85 -18.75
CA THR A 92 -11.40 -9.30 -19.56
C THR A 92 -10.45 -8.44 -18.72
N THR A 93 -9.23 -8.23 -19.19
CA THR A 93 -8.26 -7.30 -18.56
C THR A 93 -8.87 -5.92 -18.36
N VAL A 94 -9.59 -5.40 -19.37
CA VAL A 94 -10.29 -4.11 -19.30
C VAL A 94 -11.37 -4.13 -18.22
N GLY A 95 -12.16 -5.22 -18.11
CA GLY A 95 -13.17 -5.36 -17.06
C GLY A 95 -12.55 -5.35 -15.65
N LEU A 96 -11.39 -6.00 -15.47
CA LEU A 96 -10.66 -5.96 -14.21
C LEU A 96 -10.09 -4.56 -13.91
N MET A 97 -9.60 -3.83 -14.91
CA MET A 97 -9.16 -2.44 -14.77
C MET A 97 -10.32 -1.53 -14.32
N ILE A 98 -11.47 -1.61 -14.99
CA ILE A 98 -12.68 -0.87 -14.63
C ILE A 98 -13.11 -1.19 -13.19
N THR A 99 -12.99 -2.46 -12.78
CA THR A 99 -13.27 -2.88 -11.40
C THR A 99 -12.36 -2.16 -10.40
N THR A 100 -11.07 -2.01 -10.70
CA THR A 100 -10.15 -1.27 -9.79
C THR A 100 -10.51 0.20 -9.69
N LEU A 101 -10.92 0.85 -10.79
CA LEU A 101 -11.40 2.23 -10.78
C LEU A 101 -12.68 2.38 -9.95
N ALA A 102 -13.62 1.45 -10.08
CA ALA A 102 -14.84 1.45 -9.28
C ALA A 102 -14.53 1.34 -7.78
N ILE A 103 -13.59 0.46 -7.41
CA ILE A 103 -13.17 0.29 -6.01
C ILE A 103 -12.41 1.52 -5.51
N GLU A 104 -11.57 2.13 -6.34
CA GLU A 104 -10.91 3.41 -6.02
C GLU A 104 -11.93 4.48 -5.65
N PHE A 105 -12.98 4.67 -6.46
CA PHE A 105 -14.02 5.65 -6.16
C PHE A 105 -14.77 5.32 -4.87
N ILE A 106 -15.12 4.05 -4.63
CA ILE A 106 -15.77 3.64 -3.38
C ILE A 106 -14.88 3.97 -2.17
N LEU A 107 -13.59 3.63 -2.24
CA LEU A 107 -12.64 3.89 -1.15
C LEU A 107 -12.45 5.40 -0.92
N LEU A 108 -12.26 6.18 -1.98
CA LEU A 108 -12.11 7.64 -1.87
C LEU A 108 -13.39 8.30 -1.36
N SER A 109 -14.57 7.85 -1.78
CA SER A 109 -15.85 8.33 -1.24
C SER A 109 -16.01 8.01 0.25
N ALA A 110 -15.68 6.78 0.66
CA ALA A 110 -15.69 6.39 2.07
C ALA A 110 -14.72 7.22 2.92
N LEU A 111 -13.50 7.46 2.41
CA LEU A 111 -12.52 8.33 3.06
C LEU A 111 -13.00 9.78 3.13
N ASN A 112 -13.70 10.29 2.13
CA ASN A 112 -14.27 11.65 2.18
C ASN A 112 -15.39 11.78 3.21
N ILE A 113 -16.28 10.78 3.32
CA ILE A 113 -17.30 10.73 4.37
C ILE A 113 -16.63 10.71 5.75
N TYR A 114 -15.60 9.89 5.92
CA TYR A 114 -14.84 9.85 7.16
C TYR A 114 -14.11 11.18 7.45
N ALA A 115 -13.54 11.81 6.44
CA ALA A 115 -12.89 13.11 6.56
C ALA A 115 -13.87 14.21 7.00
N ASP A 116 -15.09 14.20 6.46
CA ASP A 116 -16.17 15.12 6.85
C ASP A 116 -16.59 14.89 8.30
N TYR A 117 -16.71 13.64 8.74
CA TYR A 117 -16.98 13.29 10.14
C TYR A 117 -15.88 13.84 11.07
N LEU A 118 -14.60 13.59 10.76
CA LEU A 118 -13.46 14.10 11.53
C LEU A 118 -13.49 15.64 11.64
N SER A 119 -13.85 16.33 10.55
CA SER A 119 -13.91 17.80 10.53
C SER A 119 -15.11 18.36 11.30
N LYS A 120 -16.30 17.79 11.12
CA LYS A 120 -17.56 18.32 11.69
C LYS A 120 -17.70 17.98 13.16
N GLU A 121 -17.46 16.73 13.54
CA GLU A 121 -17.71 16.24 14.89
C GLU A 121 -16.49 16.42 15.79
N LEU A 122 -15.30 16.03 15.30
CA LEU A 122 -14.06 16.07 16.09
C LEU A 122 -13.25 17.36 15.92
N LYS A 123 -13.71 18.30 15.06
CA LYS A 123 -13.03 19.57 14.74
C LYS A 123 -11.57 19.39 14.30
N VAL A 124 -11.24 18.24 13.70
CA VAL A 124 -9.90 17.93 13.19
C VAL A 124 -9.78 18.40 11.74
N LYS A 125 -8.70 19.14 11.42
CA LYS A 125 -8.34 19.42 10.02
C LYS A 125 -7.91 18.11 9.33
N SER A 126 -8.86 17.45 8.65
CA SER A 126 -8.65 16.15 8.02
C SER A 126 -8.16 16.23 6.58
N ARG A 127 -8.50 17.30 5.86
CA ARG A 127 -8.03 17.56 4.48
C ARG A 127 -6.67 18.28 4.48
N TYR A 128 -5.82 17.93 3.52
CA TYR A 128 -4.45 18.47 3.38
C TYR A 128 -3.57 18.27 4.63
N PHE A 129 -3.73 17.14 5.30
CA PHE A 129 -2.91 16.80 6.45
C PHE A 129 -1.43 16.68 6.07
N HIS A 130 -0.59 17.52 6.69
CA HIS A 130 0.86 17.46 6.54
C HIS A 130 1.51 16.77 7.74
N PHE A 131 1.97 15.54 7.51
CA PHE A 131 2.67 14.74 8.52
C PHE A 131 3.94 15.41 9.07
N SER A 132 4.58 16.28 8.28
CA SER A 132 5.82 16.99 8.64
C SER A 132 5.70 17.81 9.95
N ALA A 133 4.50 18.21 10.34
CA ALA A 133 4.26 18.95 11.59
C ALA A 133 4.33 18.07 12.86
N TYR A 134 4.25 16.73 12.72
CA TYR A 134 4.23 15.77 13.84
C TYR A 134 5.43 14.82 13.81
N ALA A 135 6.42 15.10 12.96
CA ALA A 135 7.64 14.31 12.91
C ALA A 135 8.43 14.49 14.22
N LEU A 136 8.85 13.37 14.82
CA LEU A 136 9.78 13.38 15.95
C LEU A 136 11.04 14.17 15.56
N ASN A 137 11.58 14.97 16.46
CA ASN A 137 12.87 15.59 16.24
C ASN A 137 13.95 14.59 16.68
N ILE A 138 14.77 14.12 15.73
CA ILE A 138 15.87 13.20 16.00
C ILE A 138 17.16 13.99 15.78
N ALA A 139 17.90 14.24 16.86
CA ALA A 139 19.20 14.93 16.83
C ALA A 139 19.22 16.27 16.07
N GLY A 140 18.15 17.07 16.16
CA GLY A 140 18.03 18.37 15.49
C GLY A 140 17.49 18.30 14.05
N MET A 141 17.22 17.11 13.52
CA MET A 141 16.60 16.91 12.20
C MET A 141 15.14 16.44 12.32
N ARG A 142 14.34 16.74 11.28
CA ARG A 142 13.00 16.16 11.13
C ARG A 142 13.14 14.65 10.99
N GLY A 143 12.61 13.89 11.96
CA GLY A 143 12.75 12.43 12.03
C GLY A 143 12.20 11.70 10.81
N LEU A 144 11.28 12.33 10.06
CA LEU A 144 10.81 11.81 8.77
C LEU A 144 11.94 11.66 7.72
N LEU A 145 12.97 12.51 7.75
CA LEU A 145 14.14 12.41 6.85
C LEU A 145 14.95 11.13 7.10
N VAL A 146 14.98 10.65 8.33
CA VAL A 146 15.68 9.41 8.68
C VAL A 146 14.74 8.22 8.48
N VAL A 147 13.53 8.30 9.02
CA VAL A 147 12.59 7.18 9.04
C VAL A 147 12.14 6.79 7.64
N ALA A 148 11.79 7.73 6.75
CA ALA A 148 11.24 7.37 5.44
C ALA A 148 12.26 6.62 4.57
N PRO A 149 13.50 7.11 4.34
CA PRO A 149 14.48 6.37 3.54
C PRO A 149 14.90 5.05 4.20
N THR A 150 15.10 5.02 5.52
CA THR A 150 15.47 3.78 6.24
C THR A 150 14.36 2.74 6.14
N LEU A 151 13.11 3.13 6.37
CA LEU A 151 11.97 2.22 6.25
C LEU A 151 11.80 1.72 4.82
N THR A 152 11.88 2.59 3.82
CA THR A 152 11.83 2.18 2.41
C THR A 152 12.94 1.20 2.08
N PHE A 153 14.18 1.46 2.49
CA PHE A 153 15.31 0.55 2.27
C PHE A 153 15.07 -0.82 2.92
N VAL A 154 14.68 -0.84 4.20
CA VAL A 154 14.39 -2.08 4.93
C VAL A 154 13.25 -2.86 4.28
N THR A 155 12.19 -2.18 3.87
CA THR A 155 11.01 -2.81 3.25
C THR A 155 11.35 -3.38 1.87
N VAL A 156 12.07 -2.63 1.03
CA VAL A 156 12.51 -3.10 -0.29
C VAL A 156 13.48 -4.28 -0.15
N LEU A 157 14.43 -4.22 0.79
CA LEU A 157 15.34 -5.32 1.07
C LEU A 157 14.58 -6.55 1.57
N SER A 158 13.62 -6.37 2.47
CA SER A 158 12.78 -7.45 3.00
C SER A 158 11.96 -8.10 1.89
N LEU A 159 11.36 -7.31 1.00
CA LEU A 159 10.62 -7.82 -0.14
C LEU A 159 11.55 -8.52 -1.13
N HIS A 160 12.74 -7.98 -1.40
CA HIS A 160 13.75 -8.63 -2.23
C HIS A 160 14.13 -10.01 -1.69
N LEU A 161 14.40 -10.12 -0.38
CA LEU A 161 14.72 -11.40 0.27
C LEU A 161 13.52 -12.34 0.27
N LEU A 162 12.31 -11.84 0.56
CA LEU A 162 11.08 -12.62 0.48
C LEU A 162 10.91 -13.24 -0.91
N LEU A 163 11.07 -12.43 -1.95
CA LEU A 163 10.91 -12.89 -3.33
C LEU A 163 12.06 -13.82 -3.74
N THR A 164 13.33 -13.49 -3.47
CA THR A 164 14.47 -14.24 -4.04
C THR A 164 14.92 -15.43 -3.19
N ARG A 165 14.76 -15.39 -1.86
CA ARG A 165 15.37 -16.36 -0.93
C ARG A 165 14.36 -17.27 -0.24
N THR A 166 13.05 -17.12 -0.45
CA THR A 166 12.04 -17.95 0.24
C THR A 166 11.29 -18.89 -0.70
N ARG A 167 10.72 -19.96 -0.14
CA ARG A 167 9.82 -20.88 -0.84
C ARG A 167 8.58 -20.17 -1.39
N PHE A 168 8.05 -19.19 -0.66
CA PHE A 168 6.94 -18.36 -1.13
C PHE A 168 7.32 -17.59 -2.39
N GLY A 169 8.52 -17.00 -2.42
CA GLY A 169 9.02 -16.29 -3.59
C GLY A 169 9.23 -17.18 -4.82
N VAL A 170 9.67 -18.43 -4.63
CA VAL A 170 9.73 -19.44 -5.70
C VAL A 170 8.32 -19.76 -6.22
N ALA A 171 7.37 -20.02 -5.33
CA ALA A 171 5.98 -20.27 -5.70
C ALA A 171 5.33 -19.08 -6.42
N MET A 172 5.65 -17.85 -5.99
CA MET A 172 5.20 -16.62 -6.63
C MET A 172 5.71 -16.48 -8.05
N ARG A 173 7.02 -16.68 -8.28
CA ARG A 173 7.57 -16.63 -9.64
C ARG A 173 6.97 -17.71 -10.55
N ALA A 174 6.84 -18.94 -10.05
CA ALA A 174 6.21 -20.02 -10.81
C ALA A 174 4.76 -19.70 -11.17
N ALA A 175 3.99 -19.17 -10.23
CA ALA A 175 2.60 -18.76 -10.45
C ALA A 175 2.47 -17.59 -11.44
N ILE A 176 3.44 -16.68 -11.49
CA ILE A 176 3.44 -15.54 -12.43
C ILE A 176 3.83 -15.99 -13.85
N GLU A 177 4.73 -16.96 -13.97
CA GLU A 177 5.22 -17.46 -15.26
C GLU A 177 4.19 -18.35 -15.96
N ASP A 178 3.73 -19.38 -15.26
CA ASP A 178 2.67 -20.27 -15.76
C ASP A 178 1.77 -20.70 -14.58
N PRO A 179 0.65 -19.98 -14.36
CA PRO A 179 -0.29 -20.31 -13.29
C PRO A 179 -0.88 -21.72 -13.42
N SER A 180 -1.07 -22.21 -14.65
CA SER A 180 -1.67 -23.51 -14.92
C SER A 180 -0.71 -24.63 -14.53
N LEU A 181 0.55 -24.55 -14.99
CA LEU A 181 1.59 -25.51 -14.64
C LEU A 181 1.92 -25.45 -13.15
N ALA A 182 2.05 -24.25 -12.57
CA ALA A 182 2.28 -24.08 -11.14
C ALA A 182 1.19 -24.77 -10.30
N GLY A 183 -0.08 -24.66 -10.72
CA GLY A 183 -1.20 -25.34 -10.09
C GLY A 183 -1.08 -26.87 -10.12
N THR A 184 -0.63 -27.45 -11.23
CA THR A 184 -0.39 -28.91 -11.32
C THR A 184 0.74 -29.38 -10.42
N MET A 185 1.70 -28.51 -10.12
CA MET A 185 2.81 -28.77 -9.20
C MET A 185 2.45 -28.55 -7.72
N GLY A 186 1.17 -28.34 -7.40
CA GLY A 186 0.66 -28.21 -6.03
C GLY A 186 0.75 -26.79 -5.46
N ILE A 187 1.07 -25.77 -6.26
CA ILE A 187 1.07 -24.37 -5.80
C ILE A 187 -0.37 -23.83 -5.82
N ASP A 188 -0.85 -23.36 -4.66
CA ASP A 188 -2.10 -22.60 -4.61
C ASP A 188 -1.88 -21.17 -5.14
N VAL A 189 -2.04 -21.01 -6.45
CA VAL A 189 -1.94 -19.73 -7.16
C VAL A 189 -2.83 -18.65 -6.55
N ASN A 190 -4.05 -19.02 -6.12
CA ASN A 190 -4.98 -18.05 -5.56
C ASN A 190 -4.46 -17.51 -4.21
N ARG A 191 -3.88 -18.37 -3.37
CA ARG A 191 -3.27 -17.96 -2.11
C ARG A 191 -2.04 -17.08 -2.36
N VAL A 192 -1.19 -17.44 -3.33
CA VAL A 192 -0.03 -16.63 -3.72
C VAL A 192 -0.45 -15.23 -4.17
N TYR A 193 -1.46 -15.14 -5.04
CA TYR A 193 -1.98 -13.85 -5.51
C TYR A 193 -2.62 -13.06 -4.38
N ALA A 194 -3.41 -13.68 -3.50
CA ALA A 194 -4.02 -13.00 -2.38
C ALA A 194 -2.98 -12.38 -1.42
N VAL A 195 -1.89 -13.12 -1.13
CA VAL A 195 -0.78 -12.60 -0.31
C VAL A 195 -0.03 -11.48 -1.05
N SER A 196 0.17 -11.60 -2.36
CA SER A 196 0.74 -10.53 -3.20
C SER A 196 -0.05 -9.23 -3.08
N TRP A 197 -1.38 -9.33 -3.20
CA TRP A 197 -2.30 -8.20 -3.07
C TRP A 197 -2.29 -7.62 -1.67
N PHE A 198 -2.23 -8.46 -0.63
CA PHE A 198 -2.09 -8.00 0.75
C PHE A 198 -0.80 -7.18 0.96
N ILE A 199 0.34 -7.70 0.51
CA ILE A 199 1.63 -7.00 0.63
C ILE A 199 1.58 -5.69 -0.16
N SER A 200 1.08 -5.73 -1.39
CA SER A 200 0.93 -4.54 -2.24
C SER A 200 0.06 -3.47 -1.60
N GLY A 201 -1.08 -3.82 -1.02
CA GLY A 201 -1.96 -2.83 -0.37
C GLY A 201 -1.40 -2.24 0.92
N GLY A 202 -0.50 -2.96 1.59
CA GLY A 202 0.16 -2.46 2.80
C GLY A 202 1.33 -1.51 2.51
N LEU A 203 1.94 -1.62 1.33
CA LEU A 203 3.04 -0.76 0.86
C LEU A 203 2.52 0.59 0.36
#